data_AF-A0A3N7HDS7-F1
#
_entry.id   AF-A0A3N7HDS7-F1
#
_cell.length_a   1.000
_cell.length_b   1.000
_cell.length_c   1.000
_cell.angle_alpha   90.00
_cell.angle_beta   90.00
_cell.angle_gamma   90.00
#
_symmetry.space_group_name_H-M   'P 1'
#
loop_
_entity.id
_entity.type
_entity.pdbx_description
1 polymer ?
#
loop_
_entity_poly.entity_id
_entity_poly.type
_entity_poly.pdbx_seq_one_letter_code
_entity_poly.pdbx_strand_id
1 'polypeptide(L)'
;MRETLVFPSFTDQRNTELAGVLLAGNVVSVHVRRGDYLGDPVLGGICDEGYYQRALDYMEQQIRSPRFVFFSNDILWCRSRFGMRNALFVDWNTGLNSFRDMQLMSLCEHHIIANSSFSWWGGMVK
;
A
#
# COMPACT_ATOMS: atom_id res chain seq x y z
N MET A 1 -19.58 -21.35 1.42
CA MET A 1 -18.26 -21.99 1.25
C MET A 1 -17.32 -20.89 0.76
N ARG A 2 -16.53 -20.28 1.65
CA ARG A 2 -15.53 -19.27 1.23
C ARG A 2 -14.29 -20.05 0.82
N GLU A 3 -14.06 -20.16 -0.47
CA GLU A 3 -12.78 -20.64 -0.99
C GLU A 3 -11.70 -19.67 -0.48
N THR A 4 -10.74 -20.19 0.28
CA THR A 4 -9.63 -19.40 0.80
C THR A 4 -8.81 -18.92 -0.39
N LEU A 5 -8.80 -17.61 -0.64
CA LEU A 5 -7.91 -17.02 -1.64
C LEU A 5 -6.48 -17.13 -1.13
N VAL A 6 -5.72 -18.09 -1.67
CA VAL A 6 -4.30 -18.27 -1.36
C VAL A 6 -3.50 -17.65 -2.49
N PHE A 7 -2.68 -16.64 -2.17
CA PHE A 7 -1.74 -16.11 -3.15
C PHE A 7 -0.63 -17.13 -3.44
N PRO A 8 -0.18 -17.26 -4.71
CA PRO A 8 0.96 -18.12 -5.03
C PRO A 8 2.24 -17.58 -4.38
N SER A 9 3.21 -18.45 -4.10
CA SER A 9 4.52 -18.02 -3.61
C SER A 9 5.15 -16.95 -4.52
N PHE A 10 5.96 -16.06 -3.94
CA PHE A 10 6.78 -15.15 -4.72
C PHE A 10 7.83 -15.95 -5.50
N THR A 11 8.01 -15.59 -6.77
CA THR A 11 8.98 -16.21 -7.66
C THR A 11 10.12 -15.27 -8.02
N ASP A 12 9.94 -13.97 -7.76
CA ASP A 12 10.94 -12.94 -8.01
C ASP A 12 11.64 -12.51 -6.72
N GLN A 13 12.90 -12.09 -6.89
CA GLN A 13 13.77 -11.72 -5.78
C GLN A 13 13.25 -10.47 -5.04
N ARG A 14 12.74 -9.45 -5.76
CA ARG A 14 12.31 -8.18 -5.15
C ARG A 14 11.15 -8.38 -4.18
N ASN A 15 10.11 -9.11 -4.59
CA ASN A 15 8.97 -9.39 -3.73
C ASN A 15 9.36 -10.32 -2.57
N THR A 16 10.27 -11.28 -2.79
CA THR A 16 10.75 -12.18 -1.73
C THR A 16 11.52 -11.41 -0.65
N GLU A 17 12.43 -10.52 -1.04
CA GLU A 17 13.18 -9.68 -0.12
C GLU A 17 12.28 -8.71 0.63
N LEU A 18 11.36 -8.04 -0.09
CA LEU A 18 10.40 -7.14 0.55
C LEU A 18 9.52 -7.89 1.54
N ALA A 19 8.99 -9.07 1.19
CA ALA A 19 8.18 -9.88 2.10
C ALA A 19 8.90 -10.19 3.42
N GLY A 20 10.22 -10.48 3.38
CA GLY A 20 11.04 -10.64 4.58
C GLY A 20 11.08 -9.38 5.46
N VAL A 21 11.12 -8.20 4.84
CA VAL A 21 11.03 -6.91 5.55
C VAL A 21 9.63 -6.68 6.13
N LEU A 22 8.56 -7.01 5.39
CA LEU A 22 7.18 -6.80 5.85
C LEU A 22 6.85 -7.63 7.09
N LEU A 23 7.38 -8.86 7.15
CA LEU A 23 7.18 -9.79 8.26
C LEU A 23 7.96 -9.42 9.54
N ALA A 24 8.88 -8.45 9.48
CA ALA A 24 9.67 -8.03 10.64
C ALA A 24 8.91 -7.13 11.64
N GLY A 25 7.64 -6.79 11.34
CA GLY A 25 6.76 -6.00 12.20
C GLY A 25 6.93 -4.48 12.03
N ASN A 26 5.93 -3.71 12.49
CA ASN A 26 5.86 -2.23 12.39
C ASN A 26 5.85 -1.68 10.95
N VAL A 27 5.33 -2.46 9.99
CA VAL A 27 5.19 -2.02 8.60
C VAL A 27 3.74 -1.64 8.30
N VAL A 28 3.57 -0.46 7.70
CA VAL A 28 2.29 0.12 7.31
C VAL A 28 2.23 0.16 5.79
N SER A 29 1.32 -0.62 5.18
CA SER A 29 1.06 -0.48 3.75
C SER A 29 0.26 0.80 3.49
N VAL A 30 0.64 1.57 2.48
CA VAL A 30 -0.06 2.78 2.07
C VAL A 30 -0.48 2.62 0.61
N HIS A 31 -1.77 2.41 0.39
CA HIS A 31 -2.32 2.27 -0.95
C HIS A 31 -2.89 3.60 -1.42
N VAL A 32 -2.27 4.17 -2.47
CA VAL A 32 -2.67 5.45 -3.06
C VAL A 32 -3.23 5.20 -4.46
N ARG A 33 -4.52 5.49 -4.67
CA ARG A 33 -5.11 5.53 -6.00
C ARG A 33 -5.33 6.98 -6.39
N ARG A 34 -4.52 7.48 -7.33
CA ARG A 34 -4.55 8.90 -7.73
C ARG A 34 -4.72 9.10 -9.23
N GLY A 35 -4.03 8.30 -10.06
CA GLY A 35 -4.02 8.49 -11.52
C GLY A 35 -5.42 8.68 -12.11
N ASP A 36 -6.30 7.70 -11.92
CA ASP A 36 -7.67 7.72 -12.44
C ASP A 36 -8.61 8.73 -11.73
N TYR A 37 -8.20 9.32 -10.61
CA TYR A 37 -9.02 10.24 -9.80
C TYR A 37 -8.71 11.71 -10.06
N LEU A 38 -7.66 12.00 -10.84
CA LEU A 38 -7.32 13.35 -11.25
C LEU A 38 -8.39 13.89 -12.21
N GLY A 39 -9.28 14.75 -11.69
CA GLY A 39 -10.33 15.41 -12.45
C GLY A 39 -11.75 14.92 -12.17
N ASP A 40 -11.91 13.87 -11.36
CA ASP A 40 -13.23 13.44 -10.89
C ASP A 40 -13.58 14.18 -9.58
N PRO A 41 -14.59 15.07 -9.55
CA PRO A 41 -14.93 15.87 -8.38
C PRO A 41 -15.54 15.04 -7.23
N VAL A 42 -15.99 13.82 -7.50
CA VAL A 42 -16.56 12.90 -6.51
C VAL A 42 -15.47 12.02 -5.89
N LEU A 43 -14.54 11.50 -6.71
CA LEU A 43 -13.48 10.59 -6.26
C LEU A 43 -12.19 11.31 -5.84
N GLY A 44 -11.86 12.43 -6.49
CA GLY A 44 -10.65 13.21 -6.25
C GLY A 44 -10.59 13.93 -4.89
N GLY A 45 -11.73 14.04 -4.20
CA GLY A 45 -11.83 14.71 -2.89
C GLY A 45 -11.79 13.78 -1.67
N ILE A 46 -11.80 12.45 -1.85
CA ILE A 46 -11.99 11.51 -0.73
C ILE A 46 -10.66 11.14 -0.04
N CYS A 47 -9.61 10.93 -0.83
CA CYS A 47 -8.28 10.58 -0.33
C CYS A 47 -7.25 11.54 -0.94
N ASP A 48 -7.33 12.81 -0.53
CA ASP A 48 -6.40 13.86 -0.94
C ASP A 48 -5.04 13.72 -0.24
N GLU A 49 -4.09 14.59 -0.61
CA GLU A 49 -2.77 14.63 0.03
C GLU A 49 -2.87 14.82 1.55
N GLY A 50 -3.83 15.65 2.00
CA GLY A 50 -4.07 15.93 3.41
C GLY A 50 -4.55 14.69 4.19
N TYR A 51 -5.38 13.84 3.58
CA TYR A 51 -5.79 12.56 4.15
C TYR A 51 -4.58 11.67 4.43
N TYR A 52 -3.72 11.45 3.42
CA TYR A 52 -2.53 10.62 3.60
C TYR A 52 -1.58 11.22 4.63
N GLN A 53 -1.39 12.55 4.60
CA GLN A 53 -0.54 13.25 5.56
C GLN A 53 -1.00 13.00 7.00
N ARG A 54 -2.29 13.24 7.30
CA ARG A 54 -2.87 12.98 8.62
C ARG A 54 -2.81 11.51 9.03
N ALA A 55 -3.02 10.59 8.09
CA ALA A 55 -2.96 9.16 8.36
C ALA A 55 -1.54 8.70 8.69
N LEU A 56 -0.54 9.16 7.95
CA LEU A 56 0.87 8.87 8.23
C LEU A 56 1.29 9.42 9.61
N ASP A 57 0.92 10.66 9.91
CA ASP A 57 1.20 11.30 11.21
C ASP A 57 0.55 10.54 12.37
N TYR A 58 -0.70 10.08 12.19
CA TYR A 58 -1.37 9.24 13.17
C TYR A 58 -0.61 7.94 13.42
N MET A 59 -0.16 7.25 12.37
CA MET A 59 0.58 5.99 12.52
C MET A 59 1.93 6.18 13.20
N GLU A 60 2.63 7.30 12.97
CA GLU A 60 3.87 7.64 13.69
C GLU A 60 3.64 7.91 15.18
N GLN A 61 2.44 8.31 15.58
CA GLN A 61 2.07 8.46 17.00
C GLN A 61 1.70 7.13 17.65
N GLN A 62 1.16 6.17 16.89
CA GLN A 62 0.71 4.87 17.42
C GLN A 62 1.81 3.80 17.43
N ILE A 63 2.74 3.87 16.47
CA ILE A 63 3.76 2.83 16.25
C ILE A 63 5.13 3.47 16.41
N ARG A 64 6.03 2.79 17.13
CA ARG A 64 7.41 3.24 17.23
C ARG A 64 8.14 2.99 15.90
N SER A 65 8.61 4.05 15.28
CA SER A 65 9.45 4.00 14.06
C SER A 65 8.83 3.16 12.93
N PRO A 66 7.59 3.47 12.49
CA PRO A 66 6.94 2.70 11.44
C PRO A 66 7.72 2.79 10.13
N ARG A 67 7.65 1.73 9.32
CA ARG A 67 8.06 1.77 7.92
C ARG A 67 6.83 1.81 7.04
N PHE A 68 6.77 2.78 6.14
CA PHE A 68 5.68 2.92 5.19
C PHE A 68 6.04 2.26 3.87
N VAL A 69 5.15 1.47 3.30
CA VAL A 69 5.35 0.84 1.98
C VAL A 69 4.23 1.27 1.05
N PHE A 70 4.58 2.06 0.05
CA PHE A 70 3.64 2.67 -0.87
C PHE A 70 3.39 1.77 -2.08
N PHE A 71 2.10 1.58 -2.36
CA PHE A 71 1.56 0.92 -3.54
C PHE A 71 0.67 1.92 -4.26
N SER A 72 0.94 2.20 -5.53
CA SER A 72 0.19 3.23 -6.25
C SER A 72 0.26 3.10 -7.76
N ASN A 73 -0.79 3.56 -8.44
CA ASN A 73 -0.77 3.83 -9.88
C ASN A 73 -0.04 5.15 -10.24
N ASP A 74 0.35 5.95 -9.26
CA ASP A 74 1.15 7.19 -9.41
C ASP A 74 2.28 7.21 -8.35
N ILE A 75 3.16 6.22 -8.43
CA ILE A 75 4.23 6.02 -7.44
C ILE A 75 5.25 7.17 -7.41
N LEU A 76 5.43 7.87 -8.55
CA LEU A 76 6.31 9.04 -8.63
C LEU A 76 5.77 10.21 -7.81
N TRP A 77 4.46 10.46 -7.85
CA TRP A 77 3.84 11.44 -6.98
C TRP A 77 4.02 11.08 -5.49
N CYS A 78 3.78 9.82 -5.12
CA CYS A 78 4.01 9.35 -3.75
C CYS A 78 5.46 9.60 -3.30
N ARG A 79 6.44 9.29 -4.15
CA ARG A 79 7.86 9.52 -3.85
C ARG A 79 8.17 11.01 -3.66
N SER A 80 7.60 11.88 -4.50
CA SER A 80 7.79 13.33 -4.40
C SER A 80 7.20 13.95 -3.12
N ARG A 81 6.10 13.38 -2.60
CA ARG A 81 5.39 13.91 -1.42
C ARG A 81 5.84 13.29 -0.11
N PHE A 82 6.09 11.98 -0.11
CA PHE A 82 6.32 11.21 1.12
C PHE A 82 7.73 10.62 1.22
N GLY A 83 8.61 10.90 0.27
CA GLY A 83 9.97 10.34 0.21
C GLY A 83 10.89 10.72 1.36
N MET A 84 10.58 11.76 2.15
CA MET A 84 11.38 12.13 3.33
C MET A 84 11.10 11.25 4.57
N ARG A 85 10.06 10.41 4.53
CA ARG A 85 9.73 9.48 5.62
C ARG A 85 10.51 8.17 5.47
N ASN A 86 10.45 7.30 6.48
CA ASN A 86 10.92 5.90 6.39
C ASN A 86 10.00 5.12 5.43
N ALA A 87 10.15 5.36 4.13
CA ALA A 87 9.23 4.93 3.09
C ALA A 87 9.93 4.07 2.02
N LEU A 88 9.27 2.99 1.63
CA LEU A 88 9.58 2.19 0.44
C LEU A 88 8.48 2.39 -0.60
N PHE A 89 8.84 2.26 -1.87
CA PHE A 89 7.92 2.48 -2.99
C PHE A 89 7.99 1.27 -3.91
N VAL A 90 6.85 0.60 -4.11
CA VAL A 90 6.74 -0.57 -4.97
C VAL A 90 6.32 -0.11 -6.36
N ASP A 91 7.23 -0.23 -7.33
CA ASP A 91 7.06 0.23 -8.70
C ASP A 91 7.29 -0.85 -9.77
N TRP A 92 7.47 -2.11 -9.36
CA TRP A 92 7.82 -3.21 -10.27
C TRP A 92 6.68 -4.20 -10.55
N ASN A 93 5.59 -4.16 -9.78
CA ASN A 93 4.45 -5.07 -9.97
C ASN A 93 3.42 -4.49 -10.94
N THR A 94 3.56 -4.80 -12.23
CA THR A 94 2.71 -4.24 -13.30
C THR A 94 1.98 -5.32 -14.10
N GLY A 95 0.87 -4.95 -14.74
CA GLY A 95 0.13 -5.84 -15.65
C GLY A 95 -0.41 -7.08 -14.92
N LEU A 96 -0.11 -8.27 -15.45
CA LEU A 96 -0.52 -9.54 -14.82
C LEU A 96 0.09 -9.74 -13.42
N ASN A 97 1.11 -8.97 -13.03
CA ASN A 97 1.74 -9.06 -11.72
C ASN A 97 1.19 -8.05 -10.71
N SER A 98 0.25 -7.16 -11.07
CA SER A 98 -0.29 -6.15 -10.14
C SER A 98 -0.99 -6.75 -8.92
N PHE A 99 -1.45 -8.00 -8.97
CA PHE A 99 -1.98 -8.68 -7.79
C PHE A 99 -0.92 -8.90 -6.69
N ARG A 100 0.37 -8.88 -7.03
CA ARG A 100 1.47 -9.03 -6.07
C ARG A 100 1.52 -7.88 -5.07
N ASP A 101 1.03 -6.69 -5.45
CA ASP A 101 0.87 -5.58 -4.50
C ASP A 101 -0.14 -5.94 -3.40
N MET A 102 -1.28 -6.55 -3.76
CA MET A 102 -2.24 -7.03 -2.75
C MET A 102 -1.63 -8.11 -1.86
N GLN A 103 -0.83 -9.01 -2.44
CA GLN A 103 -0.15 -10.05 -1.68
C GLN A 103 0.88 -9.48 -0.70
N LEU A 104 1.64 -8.46 -1.11
CA LEU A 104 2.57 -7.78 -0.21
C LEU A 104 1.81 -7.00 0.86
N MET A 105 0.76 -6.28 0.48
CA MET A 105 -0.10 -5.56 1.42
C MET A 105 -0.66 -6.50 2.49
N SER A 106 -1.11 -7.72 2.14
CA SER A 106 -1.65 -8.69 3.12
C SER A 106 -0.63 -9.19 4.14
N LEU A 107 0.67 -8.99 3.90
CA LEU A 107 1.74 -9.31 4.88
C LEU A 107 1.99 -8.18 5.88
N CYS A 108 1.47 -6.97 5.63
CA CYS A 108 1.62 -5.84 6.54
C CYS A 108 0.59 -5.93 7.68
N GLU A 109 0.96 -5.47 8.87
CA GLU A 109 0.06 -5.49 10.04
C GLU A 109 -0.93 -4.31 10.04
N HIS A 110 -0.57 -3.23 9.36
CA HIS A 110 -1.35 -2.00 9.33
C HIS A 110 -1.53 -1.50 7.90
N HIS A 111 -2.66 -0.84 7.65
CA HIS A 111 -3.01 -0.37 6.30
C HIS A 111 -3.60 1.04 6.35
N ILE A 112 -3.05 1.93 5.53
CA ILE A 112 -3.69 3.19 5.13
C ILE A 112 -4.22 2.96 3.72
N ILE A 113 -5.54 3.04 3.56
CA ILE A 113 -6.22 2.64 2.33
C ILE A 113 -7.05 3.76 1.73
N ALA A 114 -6.98 3.90 0.40
CA ALA A 114 -7.94 4.70 -0.35
C ALA A 114 -9.36 4.09 -0.28
N ASN A 115 -10.40 4.91 -0.46
CA ASN A 115 -11.78 4.45 -0.57
C ASN A 115 -12.04 3.76 -1.93
N SER A 116 -11.56 2.52 -2.05
CA SER A 116 -11.66 1.67 -3.24
C SER A 116 -11.94 0.23 -2.82
N SER A 117 -12.72 -0.51 -3.61
CA SER A 117 -12.97 -1.95 -3.41
C SER A 117 -11.71 -2.81 -3.47
N PHE A 118 -10.64 -2.31 -4.10
CA PHE A 118 -9.32 -2.95 -4.13
C PHE A 118 -8.67 -2.98 -2.73
N SER A 119 -8.81 -1.88 -1.99
CA SER A 119 -8.32 -1.79 -0.62
C SER A 119 -9.06 -2.73 0.34
N TRP A 120 -10.34 -2.99 0.08
CA TRP A 120 -11.17 -3.91 0.87
C TRP A 120 -10.66 -5.35 0.79
N TRP A 121 -10.24 -5.83 -0.38
CA TRP A 121 -9.66 -7.17 -0.50
C TRP A 121 -8.23 -7.22 0.05
N GLY A 122 -7.39 -6.21 -0.22
CA GLY A 122 -6.01 -6.17 0.29
C GLY A 122 -5.88 -6.14 1.82
N GLY A 123 -6.88 -5.63 2.54
CA GLY A 123 -6.94 -5.65 4.02
C GLY A 123 -7.67 -6.86 4.63
N MET A 124 -8.34 -7.70 3.82
CA MET A 124 -9.17 -8.81 4.32
C MET A 124 -8.63 -10.21 4.01
N VAL A 125 -7.65 -10.35 3.12
CA VAL A 125 -7.02 -11.66 2.89
C VAL A 125 -5.99 -11.89 4.00
N LYS A 126 -6.40 -12.61 5.04
CA LYS A 126 -5.52 -13.35 5.95
C LYS A 126 -5.71 -14.84 5.71
#